data_AF-A0A1Q7CDR9-F1
#
_entry.id   AF-A0A1Q7CDR9-F1
#
_cell.length_a   1.000
_cell.length_b   1.000
_cell.length_c   1.000
_cell.angle_alpha   90.00
_cell.angle_beta   90.00
_cell.angle_gamma   90.00
#
_symmetry.space_group_name_H-M   'P 1'
#
loop_
_entity.id
_entity.type
_entity.pdbx_description
1 polymer ?
#
loop_
_entity_poly.entity_id
_entity_poly.type
_entity_poly.pdbx_seq_one_letter_code
_entity_poly.pdbx_strand_id
1 'polypeptide(L)'
;MPRQSKTVVPEDLDNRPQTQSARRHASVLPNQGLSEIPLDHGATGRIERRLPIIVVVRLAPLLSAPADGERTFTDNISPHGARIFSKRAWQPGDVVRVTPLHAGAAFGKVVYCQKLPGERFSVGVKFPDLPVPWPTLKKYGDLLG
;
A
#
# COMPACT_ATOMS: atom_id res chain seq x y z
N MET A 1 39.32 62.91 23.08
CA MET A 1 38.34 63.89 22.57
C MET A 1 37.31 63.13 21.74
N PRO A 2 36.02 63.50 21.71
CA PRO A 2 34.98 63.45 22.76
C PRO A 2 33.83 62.46 22.38
N ARG A 3 33.11 61.82 23.32
CA ARG A 3 31.80 62.21 23.90
C ARG A 3 30.74 62.74 22.92
N GLN A 4 29.57 62.08 22.86
CA GLN A 4 28.22 62.60 23.18
C GLN A 4 27.19 61.43 23.09
N SER A 5 26.53 61.03 24.19
CA SER A 5 25.22 61.50 24.74
C SER A 5 24.01 60.88 24.02
N LYS A 6 23.35 59.82 24.53
CA LYS A 6 22.18 59.78 25.46
C LYS A 6 20.93 60.53 24.94
N THR A 7 19.86 59.83 24.50
CA THR A 7 18.60 59.43 25.21
C THR A 7 17.44 60.12 24.44
N VAL A 8 16.25 59.58 24.13
CA VAL A 8 15.08 59.28 24.97
C VAL A 8 13.97 58.66 24.09
N VAL A 9 13.39 57.54 24.56
CA VAL A 9 12.12 56.83 24.22
C VAL A 9 10.90 57.59 24.84
N PRO A 10 9.58 57.35 24.62
CA PRO A 10 8.90 56.03 24.51
C PRO A 10 7.50 56.06 23.80
N GLU A 11 6.61 55.12 24.18
CA GLU A 11 5.16 54.95 23.90
C GLU A 11 4.83 53.90 22.82
N ASP A 12 3.95 52.91 23.00
CA ASP A 12 3.11 52.50 24.15
C ASP A 12 2.65 51.05 23.87
N LEU A 13 2.89 50.13 24.81
CA LEU A 13 1.88 49.46 25.67
C LEU A 13 0.83 48.57 24.98
N ASP A 14 0.88 47.29 25.38
CA ASP A 14 -0.24 46.41 25.70
C ASP A 14 -1.42 46.25 24.72
N ASN A 15 -1.56 45.04 24.15
CA ASN A 15 -2.66 44.17 24.62
C ASN A 15 -2.65 42.73 24.04
N ARG A 16 -2.52 41.76 24.94
CA ARG A 16 -3.14 40.41 24.89
C ARG A 16 -3.19 39.91 26.35
N PRO A 17 -4.06 38.95 26.74
CA PRO A 17 -5.25 38.38 26.05
C PRO A 17 -6.45 38.13 27.02
N GLN A 18 -7.43 37.34 26.55
CA GLN A 18 -8.50 36.58 27.26
C GLN A 18 -9.88 37.26 27.24
N THR A 19 -11.01 36.63 26.91
CA THR A 19 -11.39 35.21 26.74
C THR A 19 -12.78 35.18 26.10
N GLN A 20 -13.04 34.31 25.12
CA GLN A 20 -14.30 33.55 25.14
C GLN A 20 -14.21 32.25 24.35
N SER A 21 -14.77 31.25 25.01
CA SER A 21 -14.67 29.82 24.77
C SER A 21 -15.68 29.32 23.73
N ALA A 22 -15.26 28.27 23.03
CA ALA A 22 -16.06 27.21 22.43
C ALA A 22 -17.01 27.56 21.27
N ARG A 23 -16.69 27.00 20.09
CA ARG A 23 -17.49 25.93 19.49
C ARG A 23 -16.68 25.14 18.46
N ARG A 24 -16.70 23.83 18.65
CA ARG A 24 -16.14 22.79 17.79
C ARG A 24 -17.01 22.65 16.53
N HIS A 25 -16.42 22.70 15.34
CA HIS A 25 -16.95 22.07 14.13
C HIS A 25 -15.72 21.69 13.28
N ALA A 26 -15.16 20.50 13.47
CA ALA A 26 -15.47 19.29 12.71
C ALA A 26 -15.18 19.45 11.20
N SER A 27 -13.99 18.95 10.83
CA SER A 27 -13.65 18.27 9.57
C SER A 27 -14.56 18.50 8.36
N VAL A 28 -14.08 19.26 7.39
CA VAL A 28 -14.44 19.06 5.98
C VAL A 28 -13.22 18.47 5.30
N LEU A 29 -13.03 17.17 5.47
CA LEU A 29 -12.29 16.40 4.48
C LEU A 29 -13.15 16.43 3.21
N PRO A 30 -12.62 16.86 2.05
CA PRO A 30 -13.36 16.70 0.81
C PRO A 30 -13.64 15.21 0.66
N ASN A 31 -14.92 14.88 0.63
CA ASN A 31 -15.44 13.55 0.41
C ASN A 31 -15.12 13.14 -1.03
N GLN A 32 -13.87 12.76 -1.28
CA GLN A 32 -13.49 12.02 -2.48
C GLN A 32 -14.02 10.60 -2.29
N GLY A 33 -15.34 10.46 -2.44
CA GLY A 33 -15.97 9.17 -2.57
C GLY A 33 -15.30 8.48 -3.73
N LEU A 34 -14.68 7.32 -3.45
CA LEU A 34 -14.18 6.30 -4.38
C LEU A 34 -14.17 6.77 -5.83
N SER A 35 -13.36 7.80 -6.12
CA SER A 35 -13.23 8.32 -7.47
C SER A 35 -12.63 7.17 -8.24
N GLU A 36 -13.43 6.65 -9.17
CA GLU A 36 -13.18 5.51 -10.02
C GLU A 36 -11.70 5.18 -10.09
N ILE A 37 -11.33 4.06 -9.46
CA ILE A 37 -9.97 3.55 -9.54
C ILE A 37 -9.67 3.52 -11.04
N PRO A 38 -8.72 4.30 -11.58
CA PRO A 38 -8.49 4.33 -13.01
C PRO A 38 -8.12 2.91 -13.42
N LEU A 39 -9.09 2.22 -13.99
CA LEU A 39 -8.89 0.92 -14.60
C LEU A 39 -8.18 1.29 -15.88
N ASP A 40 -6.86 1.31 -15.83
CA ASP A 40 -6.03 1.61 -16.97
C ASP A 40 -6.26 0.49 -18.00
N HIS A 41 -7.21 0.74 -18.91
CA HIS A 41 -7.50 -0.10 -20.07
C HIS A 41 -6.52 0.20 -21.23
N GLY A 42 -5.54 1.08 -21.02
CA GLY A 42 -4.43 1.25 -21.95
C GLY A 42 -3.61 -0.05 -22.02
N ALA A 43 -3.19 -0.44 -23.22
CA ALA A 43 -2.51 -1.70 -23.51
C ALA A 43 -1.24 -1.92 -22.64
N THR A 44 -1.41 -2.39 -21.41
CA THR A 44 -0.31 -2.58 -20.44
C THR A 44 0.57 -3.80 -20.76
N GLY A 45 0.39 -4.42 -21.93
CA GLY A 45 0.99 -5.70 -22.31
C GLY A 45 0.51 -6.89 -21.48
N ARG A 46 -0.47 -6.68 -20.57
CA ARG A 46 -1.02 -7.73 -19.71
C ARG A 46 -2.22 -8.39 -20.38
N ILE A 47 -2.20 -9.72 -20.43
CA ILE A 47 -3.31 -10.54 -20.90
C ILE A 47 -4.48 -10.48 -19.92
N GLU A 48 -4.19 -10.25 -18.63
CA GLU A 48 -5.18 -10.18 -17.56
C GLU A 48 -5.21 -8.82 -16.88
N ARG A 49 -6.42 -8.33 -16.65
CA ARG A 49 -6.65 -7.21 -15.76
C ARG A 49 -6.30 -7.59 -14.33
N ARG A 50 -5.74 -6.63 -13.59
CA ARG A 50 -5.44 -6.80 -12.17
C ARG A 50 -6.42 -6.02 -11.30
N LEU A 51 -6.89 -6.66 -10.24
CA LEU A 51 -7.70 -6.07 -9.20
C LEU A 51 -6.79 -5.42 -8.15
N PRO A 52 -6.87 -4.11 -7.91
CA PRO A 52 -6.06 -3.39 -6.92
C PRO A 52 -6.64 -3.57 -5.51
N ILE A 53 -6.53 -4.79 -4.99
CA ILE A 53 -7.11 -5.21 -3.71
C ILE A 53 -6.06 -5.78 -2.77
N ILE A 54 -6.23 -5.43 -1.50
CA ILE A 54 -5.36 -5.85 -0.39
C ILE A 54 -5.90 -7.16 0.18
N VAL A 55 -5.13 -8.23 0.06
CA VAL A 55 -5.39 -9.53 0.66
C VAL A 55 -4.22 -9.86 1.59
N VAL A 56 -4.53 -10.19 2.84
CA VAL A 56 -3.52 -10.67 3.80
C VAL A 56 -3.12 -12.10 3.42
N VAL A 57 -1.83 -12.31 3.21
CA VAL A 57 -1.24 -13.59 2.79
C VAL A 57 -0.06 -13.97 3.66
N ARG A 58 0.27 -15.25 3.69
CA ARG A 58 1.60 -15.74 4.07
C ARG A 58 2.40 -16.00 2.80
N LEU A 59 3.59 -15.40 2.71
CA LEU A 59 4.55 -15.61 1.63
C LEU A 59 5.72 -16.45 2.17
N ALA A 60 5.93 -17.63 1.60
CA ALA A 60 6.96 -18.55 2.04
C ALA A 60 7.68 -19.21 0.85
N PRO A 61 8.94 -19.65 1.01
CA PRO A 61 9.55 -20.59 0.07
C PRO A 61 8.72 -21.87 -0.06
N LEU A 62 8.82 -22.55 -1.21
CA LEU A 62 8.07 -23.78 -1.50
C LEU A 62 8.16 -24.84 -0.38
N LEU A 63 9.37 -25.05 0.15
CA LEU A 63 9.67 -26.13 1.10
C LEU A 63 9.40 -25.78 2.57
N SER A 64 8.82 -24.62 2.87
CA SER A 64 8.53 -24.21 4.24
C SER A 64 7.27 -24.89 4.80
N ALA A 65 7.18 -25.06 6.13
CA ALA A 65 5.98 -25.64 6.75
C ALA A 65 4.75 -24.73 6.53
N PRO A 66 3.52 -25.25 6.47
CA PRO A 66 2.32 -24.46 6.12
C PRO A 66 2.09 -23.20 6.96
N ALA A 67 2.48 -23.23 8.24
CA ALA A 67 2.35 -22.10 9.17
C ALA A 67 3.48 -21.06 9.04
N ASP A 68 4.58 -21.43 8.39
CA ASP A 68 5.75 -20.57 8.20
C ASP A 68 5.53 -19.56 7.08
N GLY A 69 6.38 -18.54 7.07
CA GLY A 69 6.39 -17.50 6.06
C GLY A 69 6.01 -16.13 6.60
N GLU A 70 6.36 -15.13 5.80
CA GLU A 70 6.08 -13.74 6.12
C GLU A 70 4.59 -13.46 5.97
N ARG A 71 3.94 -13.02 7.06
CA ARG A 71 2.59 -12.45 6.98
C ARG A 71 2.68 -11.04 6.38
N THR A 72 2.12 -10.88 5.21
CA THR A 72 2.19 -9.67 4.39
C THR A 72 0.88 -9.46 3.62
N PHE A 73 0.85 -8.54 2.67
CA PHE A 73 -0.32 -8.21 1.87
C PHE A 73 -0.01 -8.05 0.39
N THR A 74 -1.03 -8.28 -0.44
CA THR A 74 -1.00 -7.99 -1.88
C THR A 74 -1.16 -6.50 -2.14
N ASP A 75 -0.54 -6.01 -3.21
CA ASP A 75 -0.82 -4.72 -3.85
C ASP A 75 -1.95 -4.87 -4.89
N ASN A 76 -1.86 -5.92 -5.71
CA ASN A 76 -2.88 -6.28 -6.69
C ASN A 76 -2.83 -7.78 -7.03
N ILE A 77 -3.94 -8.31 -7.53
CA ILE A 77 -4.08 -9.73 -7.90
C ILE A 77 -4.82 -9.90 -9.23
N SER A 78 -4.60 -11.04 -9.88
CA SER A 78 -5.22 -11.53 -11.12
C SER A 78 -5.26 -13.05 -11.05
N PRO A 79 -6.06 -13.75 -11.89
CA PRO A 79 -6.12 -15.21 -11.91
C PRO A 79 -4.75 -15.91 -11.96
N HIS A 80 -3.81 -15.39 -12.76
CA HIS A 80 -2.49 -16.00 -12.94
C HIS A 80 -1.33 -15.16 -12.36
N GLY A 81 -1.61 -14.13 -11.56
CA GLY A 81 -0.53 -13.35 -10.98
C GLY A 81 -0.92 -12.49 -9.81
N ALA A 82 0.08 -12.16 -8.99
CA ALA A 82 -0.06 -11.24 -7.87
C ALA A 82 1.17 -10.34 -7.75
N ARG A 83 0.97 -9.14 -7.20
CA ARG A 83 2.03 -8.28 -6.69
C ARG A 83 1.91 -8.26 -5.17
N ILE A 84 2.98 -8.64 -4.48
CA ILE A 84 2.98 -8.89 -3.03
C ILE A 84 4.09 -8.06 -2.40
N PHE A 85 3.84 -7.47 -1.23
CA PHE A 85 4.90 -6.84 -0.46
C PHE A 85 5.72 -7.86 0.32
N SER A 86 7.01 -7.61 0.51
CA SER A 86 7.85 -8.45 1.36
C SER A 86 8.91 -7.62 2.08
N LYS A 87 9.30 -8.04 3.27
CA LYS A 87 10.46 -7.51 4.01
C LYS A 87 11.78 -8.08 3.51
N ARG A 88 11.76 -9.21 2.80
CA ARG A 88 12.95 -9.86 2.26
C ARG A 88 13.01 -9.77 0.74
N ALA A 89 14.22 -9.77 0.20
CA ALA A 89 14.44 -9.92 -1.23
C ALA A 89 14.13 -11.36 -1.67
N TRP A 90 13.64 -11.49 -2.90
CA TRP A 90 13.40 -12.76 -3.58
C TRP A 90 14.11 -12.77 -4.92
N GLN A 91 14.55 -13.94 -5.37
CA GLN A 91 15.18 -14.08 -6.68
C GLN A 91 14.14 -14.40 -7.75
N PRO A 92 14.22 -13.79 -8.95
CA PRO A 92 13.46 -14.28 -10.10
C PRO A 92 13.69 -15.77 -10.32
N GLY A 93 12.61 -16.52 -10.51
CA GLY A 93 12.63 -17.98 -10.61
C GLY A 93 12.33 -18.72 -9.30
N ASP A 94 12.46 -18.06 -8.13
CA ASP A 94 12.10 -18.67 -6.85
C ASP A 94 10.66 -19.17 -6.88
N VAL A 95 10.45 -20.42 -6.44
CA VAL A 95 9.10 -20.97 -6.26
C VAL A 95 8.63 -20.64 -4.85
N VAL A 96 7.52 -19.91 -4.78
CA VAL A 96 6.92 -19.43 -3.54
C VAL A 96 5.54 -20.01 -3.35
N ARG A 97 5.21 -20.27 -2.10
CA ARG A 97 3.85 -20.54 -1.65
C ARG A 97 3.23 -19.24 -1.13
N VAL A 98 2.08 -18.90 -1.69
CA VAL A 98 1.27 -17.74 -1.31
C VAL A 98 -0.05 -18.26 -0.73
N THR A 99 -0.25 -18.07 0.57
CA THR A 99 -1.44 -18.59 1.26
C THR A 99 -2.26 -17.42 1.82
N PRO A 100 -3.41 -17.08 1.21
CA PRO A 100 -4.34 -16.14 1.83
C PRO A 100 -4.86 -16.65 3.17
N LEU A 101 -5.23 -15.75 4.08
CA LEU A 101 -5.68 -16.13 5.42
C LEU A 101 -6.94 -17.02 5.44
N HIS A 102 -7.80 -16.88 4.43
CA HIS A 102 -9.12 -17.55 4.33
C HIS A 102 -9.30 -18.32 3.02
N ALA A 103 -8.21 -18.77 2.39
CA ALA A 103 -8.28 -19.54 1.15
C ALA A 103 -7.12 -20.54 1.05
N GLY A 104 -7.20 -21.44 0.07
CA GLY A 104 -6.14 -22.39 -0.24
C GLY A 104 -4.85 -21.70 -0.72
N ALA A 105 -3.73 -22.36 -0.46
CA ALA A 105 -2.42 -21.92 -0.94
C ALA A 105 -2.34 -22.01 -2.47
N ALA A 106 -1.68 -21.03 -3.08
CA ALA A 106 -1.25 -21.07 -4.47
C ALA A 106 0.28 -21.10 -4.54
N PHE A 107 0.81 -21.79 -5.54
CA PHE A 107 2.25 -21.90 -5.77
C PHE A 107 2.60 -21.16 -7.07
N GLY A 108 3.62 -20.32 -7.02
CA GLY A 108 3.99 -19.50 -8.16
C GLY A 108 5.49 -19.24 -8.23
N LYS A 109 5.92 -18.77 -9.39
CA LYS A 109 7.31 -18.34 -9.62
C LYS A 109 7.41 -16.83 -9.45
N VAL A 110 8.45 -16.38 -8.75
CA VAL A 110 8.82 -14.97 -8.71
C VAL A 110 9.26 -14.56 -10.11
N VAL A 111 8.62 -13.53 -10.67
CA VAL A 111 8.97 -12.97 -12.00
C VAL A 111 9.80 -11.70 -11.88
N TYR A 112 9.67 -10.97 -10.78
CA TYR A 112 10.54 -9.85 -10.43
C TYR A 112 10.51 -9.60 -8.92
N CYS A 113 11.56 -8.94 -8.41
CA CYS A 113 11.60 -8.41 -7.06
C CYS A 113 12.23 -7.02 -7.10
N GLN A 114 11.46 -6.00 -6.72
CA GLN A 114 11.88 -4.60 -6.76
C GLN A 114 12.00 -4.05 -5.33
N LYS A 115 13.16 -3.49 -4.98
CA LYS A 115 13.31 -2.75 -3.71
C LYS A 115 12.49 -1.46 -3.75
N LEU A 116 11.75 -1.20 -2.68
CA LEU A 116 10.93 -0.02 -2.44
C LEU A 116 11.57 0.85 -1.33
N PRO A 117 11.13 2.11 -1.18
CA PRO A 117 11.47 2.92 -0.01
C PRO A 117 11.08 2.22 1.30
N GLY A 118 11.86 2.46 2.37
CA GLY A 118 11.58 1.91 3.70
C GLY A 118 11.83 0.40 3.83
N GLU A 119 12.87 -0.10 3.16
CA GLU A 119 13.37 -1.48 3.29
C GLU A 119 12.35 -2.58 3.01
N ARG A 120 11.42 -2.30 2.09
CA ARG A 120 10.46 -3.28 1.59
C ARG A 120 10.72 -3.63 0.14
N PHE A 121 10.12 -4.71 -0.30
CA PHE A 121 10.18 -5.20 -1.66
C PHE A 121 8.79 -5.35 -2.22
N SER A 122 8.66 -5.10 -3.52
CA SER A 122 7.51 -5.52 -4.31
C SER A 122 7.89 -6.75 -5.12
N VAL A 123 7.17 -7.83 -4.92
CA VAL A 123 7.43 -9.14 -5.52
C VAL A 123 6.31 -9.44 -6.50
N GLY A 124 6.67 -9.61 -7.77
CA GLY A 124 5.75 -10.13 -8.78
C GLY A 124 5.78 -11.64 -8.76
N VAL A 125 4.63 -12.28 -8.62
CA VAL A 125 4.47 -13.74 -8.66
C VAL A 125 3.55 -14.12 -9.81
N LYS A 126 3.96 -15.13 -10.59
CA LYS A 126 3.14 -15.77 -11.63
C LYS A 126 2.72 -17.16 -11.17
N PHE A 127 1.42 -17.45 -11.22
CA PHE A 127 0.86 -18.76 -10.94
C PHE A 127 0.70 -19.53 -12.27
N PRO A 128 1.13 -20.81 -12.34
CA PRO A 128 1.05 -21.61 -13.56
C PRO A 128 -0.35 -22.21 -13.77
N ASP A 129 -0.65 -22.55 -15.04
CA ASP A 129 -1.68 -23.44 -15.57
C ASP A 129 -3.16 -23.14 -15.25
N LEU A 130 -3.51 -22.93 -13.98
CA LEU A 130 -4.89 -22.73 -13.54
C LEU A 130 -5.05 -21.41 -12.77
N PRO A 131 -6.21 -20.74 -12.90
CA PRO A 131 -6.59 -19.63 -12.04
C PRO A 131 -6.45 -19.99 -10.57
N VAL A 132 -5.86 -19.09 -9.77
CA VAL A 132 -5.80 -19.31 -8.33
C VAL A 132 -7.22 -19.33 -7.73
N PRO A 133 -7.54 -20.29 -6.85
CA PRO A 133 -8.89 -20.48 -6.31
C PRO A 133 -9.19 -19.49 -5.17
N TRP A 134 -8.82 -18.22 -5.33
CA TRP A 134 -8.99 -17.20 -4.32
C TRP A 134 -10.38 -16.56 -4.44
N PRO A 135 -11.27 -16.70 -3.44
CA PRO A 135 -12.65 -16.21 -3.53
C PRO A 135 -12.76 -14.71 -3.81
N THR A 136 -11.75 -13.93 -3.39
CA THR A 136 -11.65 -12.50 -3.64
C THR A 136 -11.60 -12.18 -5.14
N LEU A 137 -10.94 -13.00 -5.98
CA LEU A 137 -10.92 -12.78 -7.43
C LEU A 137 -12.31 -12.91 -8.05
N LYS A 138 -13.09 -13.93 -7.64
CA LYS A 138 -14.46 -14.10 -8.12
C LYS A 138 -15.35 -12.94 -7.64
N LYS A 139 -15.33 -12.67 -6.33
CA LYS A 139 -16.19 -11.66 -5.70
C LYS A 139 -16.02 -10.27 -6.33
N TYR A 140 -14.79 -9.85 -6.61
CA TYR A 140 -14.51 -8.50 -7.12
C TYR A 140 -14.28 -8.45 -8.64
N GLY A 141 -14.01 -9.59 -9.27
CA GLY A 141 -13.97 -9.70 -10.74
C GLY A 141 -15.36 -9.46 -11.32
N ASP A 142 -16.38 -10.12 -10.75
CA ASP A 142 -17.78 -10.00 -11.21
C ASP A 142 -18.36 -8.59 -10.99
N LEU A 143 -17.84 -7.83 -10.04
CA LEU A 143 -18.29 -6.44 -9.74
C LEU A 143 -17.65 -5.38 -10.63
N LEU A 144 -16.60 -5.75 -11.36
CA LEU A 144 -15.79 -4.83 -12.14
C LEU A 144 -15.78 -5.19 -13.64
N GLY A 145 -16.51 -6.23 -14.03
CA GLY A 145 -16.70 -6.69 -15.41
C GLY A 145 -17.98 -6.17 -16.04
#